data_AF-M6VVD4-F1
#
_entry.id   AF-M6VVD4-F1
#
_cell.length_a   1.000
_cell.length_b   1.000
_cell.length_c   1.000
_cell.angle_alpha   90.00
_cell.angle_beta   90.00
_cell.angle_gamma   90.00
#
_symmetry.space_group_name_H-M   'P 1'
#
loop_
_entity.id
_entity.type
_entity.pdbx_description
1 polymer ?
#
loop_
_entity_poly.entity_id
_entity_poly.type
_entity_poly.pdbx_seq_one_letter_code
_entity_poly.pdbx_strand_id
1 'polypeptide(L)'
;MDLERSNKANLIFLFLSVIGLAVVLSVLYNWFGEPLNPEAMEMLANLRSLTEEEKFFSDQPPLPFLVLSLWKSVTGFNYTTALFTLSAFIFSLGIHLIGLILQREKWKPNHYVLCYLSAITPLTYSIPLVLYPECLSLFFLLILFLAFRMETLGDIFILIVCILGSVFSHFTIFLVGFTIFVVKAGTLGIRERKKHQSVFLKEEIFLNWSCWCM
;
A
#
# COMPACT_ATOMS: atom_id res chain seq x y z
N MET A 1 1.06 37.59 5.89
CA MET A 1 2.07 37.04 4.97
C MET A 1 1.92 35.53 5.02
N ASP A 2 1.36 34.99 3.95
CA ASP A 2 0.73 33.68 3.86
C ASP A 2 1.72 32.54 4.09
N LEU A 3 1.58 31.87 5.24
CA LEU A 3 2.27 30.62 5.58
C LEU A 3 1.32 29.43 5.55
N GLU A 4 0.24 29.51 4.77
CA GLU A 4 -0.36 28.32 4.13
C GLU A 4 0.57 27.87 3.00
N ARG A 5 1.81 27.51 3.35
CA ARG A 5 2.68 26.75 2.47
C ARG A 5 2.01 25.40 2.31
N SER A 6 1.21 25.27 1.25
CA SER A 6 0.73 24.04 0.65
C SER A 6 1.60 22.86 1.09
N ASN A 7 1.17 22.15 2.13
CA ASN A 7 1.92 21.07 2.78
C ASN A 7 1.75 19.78 1.97
N LYS A 8 1.85 19.90 0.64
CA LYS A 8 1.81 18.79 -0.30
C LYS A 8 3.18 18.14 -0.27
N ALA A 9 3.21 16.86 0.12
CA ALA A 9 4.42 16.06 0.05
C ALA A 9 5.02 16.15 -1.36
N ASN A 10 6.31 16.44 -1.46
CA ASN A 10 6.98 16.50 -2.75
C ASN A 10 7.16 15.07 -3.27
N LEU A 11 6.42 14.74 -4.33
CA LEU A 11 6.37 13.41 -4.92
C LEU A 11 7.75 12.91 -5.38
N ILE A 12 8.63 13.80 -5.83
CA ILE A 12 9.99 13.44 -6.26
C ILE A 12 10.80 12.96 -5.06
N PHE A 13 10.79 13.70 -3.94
CA PHE A 13 11.52 13.27 -2.74
C PHE A 13 10.93 12.01 -2.12
N LEU A 14 9.61 11.83 -2.19
CA LEU A 14 8.97 10.59 -1.75
C LEU A 14 9.43 9.40 -2.59
N PHE A 15 9.43 9.55 -3.92
CA PHE A 15 9.88 8.50 -4.83
C PHE A 15 11.37 8.16 -4.63
N LEU A 16 12.24 9.17 -4.53
CA LEU A 16 13.65 8.97 -4.22
C LEU A 16 13.86 8.28 -2.88
N SER A 17 13.05 8.60 -1.87
CA SER A 17 13.09 7.95 -0.57
C SER A 17 12.65 6.49 -0.64
N VAL A 18 11.62 6.16 -1.44
CA VAL A 18 11.21 4.77 -1.69
C VAL A 18 12.36 3.98 -2.28
N ILE A 19 13.03 4.53 -3.30
CA ILE A 19 14.18 3.90 -3.93
C ILE A 19 15.33 3.74 -2.92
N GLY A 20 15.66 4.80 -2.18
CA GLY A 20 16.76 4.79 -1.22
C GLY A 20 16.60 3.69 -0.16
N LEU A 21 15.42 3.59 0.45
CA LEU A 21 15.15 2.52 1.43
C LEU A 21 15.14 1.13 0.77
N ALA A 22 14.59 0.99 -0.43
CA ALA A 22 14.60 -0.28 -1.16
C ALA A 22 16.02 -0.77 -1.46
N VAL A 23 16.93 0.13 -1.84
CA VAL A 23 18.35 -0.20 -2.06
C VAL A 23 19.01 -0.66 -0.76
N VAL A 24 18.82 0.08 0.34
CA VAL A 24 19.39 -0.30 1.64
C VAL A 24 18.90 -1.68 2.09
N LEU A 25 17.59 -1.94 1.99
CA LEU A 25 17.00 -3.24 2.32
C LEU A 25 17.50 -4.35 1.40
N SER A 26 17.65 -4.07 0.10
CA SER A 26 18.18 -5.05 -0.86
C SER A 26 19.60 -5.46 -0.50
N VAL A 27 20.47 -4.48 -0.18
CA VAL A 27 21.85 -4.75 0.27
C VAL A 27 21.82 -5.57 1.56
N LEU A 28 20.96 -5.22 2.51
CA LEU A 28 20.81 -5.95 3.76
C LEU A 28 20.37 -7.41 3.54
N TYR A 29 19.38 -7.67 2.71
CA TYR A 29 18.91 -9.03 2.42
C TYR A 29 20.00 -9.86 1.74
N ASN A 30 20.69 -9.29 0.75
CA ASN A 30 21.80 -9.99 0.09
C ASN A 30 22.98 -10.24 1.05
N TRP A 31 23.22 -9.36 2.02
CA TRP A 31 24.26 -9.54 3.04
C TRP A 31 24.02 -10.78 3.91
N PHE A 32 22.76 -11.08 4.22
CA PHE A 32 22.39 -12.26 5.00
C PHE A 32 22.42 -13.59 4.20
N GLY A 33 22.59 -13.52 2.87
CA GLY A 33 22.69 -14.69 2.01
C GLY A 33 21.33 -15.27 1.61
N GLU A 34 21.31 -16.54 1.21
CA GLU A 34 20.11 -17.20 0.71
C GLU A 34 19.01 -17.30 1.78
N PRO A 35 17.73 -17.09 1.40
CA PRO A 35 16.64 -17.16 2.35
C PRO A 35 16.43 -18.61 2.77
N LEU A 36 16.72 -18.93 4.03
CA LEU A 36 16.54 -20.28 4.59
C LEU A 36 15.11 -20.57 5.07
N ASN A 37 14.18 -19.62 4.89
CA ASN A 37 12.79 -19.82 5.29
C ASN A 37 12.02 -20.64 4.23
N PRO A 38 11.16 -21.58 4.65
CA PRO A 38 10.42 -22.44 3.73
C PRO A 38 9.60 -21.69 2.68
N GLU A 39 8.98 -20.58 3.06
CA GLU A 39 8.08 -19.80 2.22
C GLU A 39 8.83 -19.15 1.04
N ALA A 40 9.98 -18.52 1.31
CA ALA A 40 10.84 -17.96 0.28
C ALA A 40 11.45 -19.04 -0.62
N MET A 41 11.82 -20.19 -0.04
CA MET A 41 12.36 -21.31 -0.82
C MET A 41 11.31 -21.91 -1.76
N GLU A 42 10.08 -22.09 -1.28
CA GLU A 42 8.94 -22.49 -2.11
C GLU A 42 8.69 -21.48 -3.22
N MET A 43 8.78 -20.19 -2.91
CA MET A 43 8.61 -19.13 -3.91
C MET A 43 9.68 -19.17 -5.01
N LEU A 44 10.94 -19.34 -4.62
CA LEU A 44 12.06 -19.47 -5.57
C LEU A 44 11.95 -20.74 -6.41
N ALA A 45 11.54 -21.86 -5.82
CA ALA A 45 11.33 -23.12 -6.53
C ALA A 45 10.22 -22.99 -7.59
N ASN A 46 9.09 -22.40 -7.22
CA ASN A 46 7.98 -22.16 -8.13
C ASN A 46 8.34 -21.14 -9.23
N LEU A 47 9.07 -20.07 -8.91
CA LEU A 47 9.55 -19.11 -9.89
C LEU A 47 10.47 -19.77 -10.92
N ARG A 48 11.37 -20.63 -10.45
CA ARG A 48 12.26 -21.41 -11.31
C ARG A 48 11.48 -22.37 -12.20
N SER A 49 10.57 -23.15 -11.63
CA SER A 49 9.68 -24.05 -12.38
C SER A 49 8.87 -23.32 -13.44
N LEU A 50 8.32 -22.16 -13.11
CA LEU A 50 7.55 -21.34 -14.05
C LEU A 50 8.42 -20.83 -15.21
N THR A 51 9.68 -20.49 -14.94
CA THR A 51 10.60 -19.90 -15.93
C THR A 51 11.29 -20.95 -16.80
N GLU A 52 11.65 -22.11 -16.22
CA GLU A 52 12.46 -23.14 -16.89
C GLU A 52 11.61 -24.30 -17.44
N GLU A 53 10.50 -24.63 -16.78
CA GLU A 53 9.68 -25.80 -17.12
C GLU A 53 8.28 -25.43 -17.62
N GLU A 54 7.93 -24.14 -17.62
CA GLU A 54 6.59 -23.62 -17.93
C GLU A 54 5.47 -24.26 -17.10
N LYS A 55 5.82 -24.76 -15.91
CA LYS A 55 4.89 -25.42 -14.98
C LYS A 55 4.76 -24.62 -13.69
N PHE A 56 3.54 -24.55 -13.20
CA PHE A 56 3.20 -23.91 -11.94
C PHE A 56 2.56 -24.95 -11.01
N PHE A 57 3.18 -25.17 -9.84
CA PHE A 57 2.80 -26.25 -8.92
C PHE A 57 2.30 -25.75 -7.56
N SER A 58 2.08 -24.44 -7.41
CA SER A 58 1.66 -23.86 -6.14
C SER A 58 0.14 -23.73 -6.06
N ASP A 59 -0.40 -23.99 -4.87
CA ASP A 59 -1.77 -23.66 -4.50
C ASP A 59 -1.94 -22.16 -4.21
N GLN A 60 -0.83 -21.39 -4.20
CA GLN A 60 -0.86 -19.96 -4.02
C GLN A 60 -1.38 -19.22 -5.25
N PRO A 61 -1.95 -18.01 -5.09
CA PRO A 61 -2.35 -17.19 -6.21
C PRO A 61 -1.19 -16.90 -7.16
N PRO A 62 -1.42 -16.81 -8.49
CA PRO A 62 -0.32 -16.72 -9.47
C PRO A 62 0.28 -15.31 -9.60
N LEU A 63 -0.44 -14.25 -9.22
CA LEU A 63 0.00 -12.87 -9.45
C LEU A 63 1.35 -12.53 -8.79
N PRO A 64 1.65 -12.90 -7.52
CA PRO A 64 2.94 -12.65 -6.90
C PRO A 64 4.11 -13.22 -7.73
N PHE A 65 3.94 -14.43 -8.28
CA PHE A 65 4.94 -15.09 -9.12
C PHE A 65 5.09 -14.42 -10.48
N LEU A 66 3.99 -13.99 -11.09
CA LEU A 66 4.03 -13.25 -12.37
C LEU A 66 4.74 -11.91 -12.21
N VAL A 67 4.46 -11.17 -11.13
CA VAL A 67 5.14 -9.90 -10.84
C VAL A 67 6.63 -10.14 -10.58
N LEU A 68 6.99 -11.20 -9.85
CA LEU A 68 8.38 -11.55 -9.58
C LEU A 68 9.13 -12.03 -10.84
N SER A 69 8.47 -12.81 -11.69
CA SER A 69 9.00 -13.24 -13.00
C SER A 69 9.25 -12.06 -13.93
N LEU A 70 8.29 -11.12 -14.00
CA LEU A 70 8.43 -9.88 -14.75
C LEU A 70 9.58 -9.02 -14.19
N TRP A 71 9.68 -8.89 -12.87
CA TRP A 71 10.78 -8.14 -12.26
C TRP A 71 12.14 -8.75 -12.59
N LYS A 72 12.24 -10.08 -12.49
CA LYS A 72 13.46 -10.80 -12.87
C LYS A 72 13.80 -10.61 -14.34
N SER A 73 12.82 -10.68 -15.25
CA SER A 73 13.06 -10.52 -16.68
C SER A 73 13.50 -9.10 -17.05
N VAL A 74 12.96 -8.08 -16.38
CA VAL A 74 13.34 -6.67 -16.58
C VAL A 74 14.72 -6.36 -16.00
N THR A 75 15.05 -6.89 -14.82
CA THR A 75 16.32 -6.58 -14.13
C THR A 75 17.49 -7.46 -14.54
N GLY A 76 17.23 -8.66 -15.06
CA GLY A 76 18.27 -9.65 -15.38
C GLY A 76 18.95 -10.27 -14.16
N PHE A 77 18.43 -10.04 -12.94
CA PHE A 77 19.01 -10.60 -11.72
C PHE A 77 18.81 -12.13 -11.63
N ASN A 78 19.65 -12.78 -10.81
CA ASN A 78 19.41 -14.16 -10.40
C ASN A 78 18.12 -14.25 -9.57
N TYR A 79 17.59 -15.47 -9.38
CA TYR A 79 16.30 -15.66 -8.70
C TYR A 79 16.26 -15.07 -7.29
N THR A 80 17.30 -15.30 -6.48
CA THR A 80 17.39 -14.83 -5.09
C THR A 80 17.45 -13.31 -5.01
N THR A 81 18.33 -12.68 -5.79
CA THR A 81 18.48 -11.23 -5.85
C THR A 81 17.25 -10.55 -6.43
N ALA A 82 16.58 -11.17 -7.41
CA ALA A 82 15.30 -10.67 -7.92
C ALA A 82 14.23 -10.66 -6.82
N LEU A 83 14.10 -11.75 -6.05
CA LEU A 83 13.19 -11.81 -4.90
C LEU A 83 13.54 -10.72 -3.88
N PHE A 84 14.81 -10.62 -3.49
CA PHE A 84 15.24 -9.64 -2.49
C PHE A 84 14.98 -8.20 -2.90
N THR A 85 15.33 -7.83 -4.13
CA THR A 85 15.16 -6.46 -4.62
C THR A 85 13.69 -6.09 -4.78
N LEU A 86 12.85 -7.01 -5.25
CA LEU A 86 11.42 -6.76 -5.36
C LEU A 86 10.72 -6.70 -4.00
N SER A 87 11.01 -7.64 -3.11
CA SER A 87 10.52 -7.63 -1.73
C SER A 87 10.91 -6.35 -1.00
N ALA A 88 12.16 -5.90 -1.15
CA ALA A 88 12.64 -4.64 -0.59
C ALA A 88 11.90 -3.44 -1.16
N PHE A 89 11.64 -3.43 -2.48
CA PHE A 89 10.90 -2.36 -3.14
C PHE A 89 9.44 -2.28 -2.67
N ILE A 90 8.73 -3.41 -2.65
CA ILE A 90 7.33 -3.48 -2.20
C ILE A 90 7.22 -3.07 -0.74
N PHE A 91 8.13 -3.55 0.11
CA PHE A 91 8.13 -3.21 1.53
C PHE A 91 8.42 -1.73 1.76
N SER A 92 9.44 -1.19 1.10
CA SER A 92 9.75 0.24 1.12
C SER A 92 8.54 1.07 0.70
N LEU A 93 7.92 0.73 -0.43
CA LEU A 93 6.75 1.42 -0.94
C LEU A 93 5.57 1.35 0.04
N GLY A 94 5.30 0.18 0.62
CA GLY A 94 4.27 -0.02 1.66
C GLY A 94 4.46 0.91 2.86
N ILE A 95 5.69 1.03 3.39
CA ILE A 95 6.00 1.93 4.50
C ILE A 95 5.69 3.39 4.16
N HIS A 96 6.05 3.83 2.94
CA HIS A 96 5.79 5.20 2.51
C HIS A 96 4.29 5.45 2.29
N LEU A 97 3.55 4.48 1.75
CA LEU A 97 2.10 4.59 1.59
C LEU A 97 1.39 4.65 2.96
N ILE A 98 1.81 3.83 3.94
CA ILE A 98 1.30 3.90 5.31
C ILE A 98 1.57 5.29 5.90
N GLY A 99 2.80 5.80 5.76
CA GLY A 99 3.16 7.14 6.21
C GLY A 99 2.26 8.22 5.58
N LEU A 100 2.01 8.14 4.27
CA LEU A 100 1.11 9.06 3.56
C LEU A 100 -0.33 9.00 4.07
N ILE A 101 -0.84 7.80 4.36
CA ILE A 101 -2.18 7.62 4.95
C ILE A 101 -2.23 8.30 6.33
N LEU A 102 -1.22 8.07 7.17
CA LEU A 102 -1.14 8.67 8.52
C LEU A 102 -1.05 10.21 8.45
N GLN A 103 -0.30 10.76 7.50
CA GLN A 103 -0.21 12.21 7.32
C GLN A 103 -1.56 12.83 6.97
N ARG A 104 -2.35 12.19 6.11
CA ARG A 104 -3.71 12.66 5.77
C ARG A 104 -4.62 12.73 7.00
N GLU A 105 -4.42 11.82 7.95
CA GLU A 105 -5.17 11.76 9.22
C GLU A 105 -4.62 12.71 10.30
N LYS A 106 -3.83 13.73 9.92
CA LYS A 106 -3.24 14.79 10.80
C LYS A 106 -2.08 14.35 11.70
N TRP A 107 -1.45 13.21 11.43
CA TRP A 107 -0.31 12.77 12.24
C TRP A 107 0.94 13.61 11.94
N LYS A 108 1.71 13.95 12.99
CA LYS A 108 2.93 14.78 12.88
C LYS A 108 4.09 14.01 12.21
N PRO A 109 5.04 14.70 11.55
CA PRO A 109 6.18 14.08 10.84
C PRO A 109 7.00 13.06 11.65
N ASN A 110 7.06 13.21 12.98
CA ASN A 110 7.76 12.28 13.88
C ASN A 110 7.26 10.82 13.76
N HIS A 111 6.02 10.60 13.31
CA HIS A 111 5.47 9.27 13.13
C HIS A 111 5.98 8.59 11.85
N TYR A 112 6.41 9.35 10.84
CA TYR A 112 7.13 8.77 9.71
C TYR A 112 8.44 8.14 10.17
N VAL A 113 9.20 8.82 11.04
CA VAL A 113 10.44 8.26 11.60
C VAL A 113 10.18 6.93 12.30
N LEU A 114 9.08 6.82 13.06
CA LEU A 114 8.67 5.56 13.69
C LEU A 114 8.36 4.45 12.68
N CYS A 115 7.71 4.77 11.55
CA CYS A 115 7.47 3.78 10.49
C CYS A 115 8.78 3.25 9.89
N TYR A 116 9.77 4.11 9.65
CA TYR A 116 11.08 3.66 9.14
C TYR A 116 11.86 2.87 10.18
N LEU A 117 11.90 3.34 11.43
CA LEU A 117 12.55 2.60 12.51
C LEU A 117 11.90 1.23 12.70
N SER A 118 10.57 1.16 12.64
CA SER A 118 9.86 -0.10 12.74
C SER A 118 10.25 -1.07 11.64
N ALA A 119 10.47 -0.59 10.40
CA ALA A 119 10.77 -1.42 9.24
C ALA A 119 12.20 -2.00 9.19
N ILE A 120 13.14 -1.39 9.91
CA ILE A 120 14.54 -1.84 9.97
C ILE A 120 14.76 -2.77 11.17
N THR A 121 13.73 -3.00 11.99
CA THR A 121 13.86 -3.92 13.13
C THR A 121 14.05 -5.37 12.66
N PRO A 122 14.81 -6.20 13.42
CA PRO A 122 15.01 -7.61 13.10
C PRO A 122 13.72 -8.43 12.92
N LEU A 123 12.63 -7.99 13.53
CA LEU A 123 11.32 -8.66 13.43
C LEU A 123 10.57 -8.35 12.14
N THR A 124 10.90 -7.25 11.47
CA THR A 124 10.11 -6.73 10.35
C THR A 124 10.83 -6.76 9.01
N TYR A 125 12.15 -6.62 9.00
CA TYR A 125 12.90 -6.61 7.73
C TYR A 125 12.80 -7.94 6.97
N SER A 126 12.56 -9.06 7.65
CA SER A 126 12.37 -10.38 7.02
C SER A 126 10.93 -10.64 6.57
N ILE A 127 9.94 -9.84 7.02
CA ILE A 127 8.52 -10.00 6.67
C ILE A 127 8.30 -10.11 5.15
N PRO A 128 8.84 -9.24 4.28
CA PRO A 128 8.56 -9.32 2.85
C PRO A 128 9.24 -10.50 2.15
N LEU A 129 10.08 -11.27 2.84
CA LEU A 129 10.63 -12.53 2.33
C LEU A 129 9.76 -13.72 2.73
N VAL A 130 9.16 -13.68 3.93
CA VAL A 130 8.29 -14.75 4.45
C VAL A 130 6.84 -14.59 3.94
N LEU A 131 6.36 -13.35 3.87
CA LEU A 131 4.97 -12.98 3.58
C LEU A 131 4.89 -12.10 2.33
N TYR A 132 5.59 -12.50 1.26
CA TYR A 132 5.65 -11.73 0.02
C TYR A 132 4.27 -11.56 -0.64
N PRO A 133 3.45 -12.62 -0.87
CA PRO A 133 2.11 -12.48 -1.43
C PRO A 133 1.20 -11.53 -0.64
N GLU A 134 1.29 -11.60 0.69
CA GLU A 134 0.55 -10.76 1.63
C GLU A 134 0.98 -9.30 1.51
N CYS A 135 2.30 -9.03 1.44
CA CYS A 135 2.84 -7.69 1.26
C CYS A 135 2.39 -7.08 -0.08
N LEU A 136 2.38 -7.88 -1.14
CA LEU A 136 1.90 -7.43 -2.46
C LEU A 136 0.39 -7.11 -2.43
N SER A 137 -0.40 -7.96 -1.76
CA SER A 137 -1.84 -7.69 -1.56
C SER A 137 -2.08 -6.41 -0.75
N LEU A 138 -1.33 -6.23 0.35
CA LEU A 138 -1.39 -5.04 1.18
C LEU A 138 -1.01 -3.78 0.39
N PHE A 139 -0.01 -3.85 -0.47
CA PHE A 139 0.40 -2.74 -1.33
C PHE A 139 -0.77 -2.21 -2.19
N PHE A 140 -1.51 -3.10 -2.87
CA PHE A 140 -2.69 -2.70 -3.64
C PHE A 140 -3.80 -2.10 -2.76
N LEU A 141 -4.02 -2.65 -1.57
CA LEU A 141 -4.98 -2.10 -0.61
C LEU A 141 -4.57 -0.70 -0.13
N LEU A 142 -3.29 -0.47 0.16
CA LEU A 142 -2.80 0.84 0.58
C LEU A 142 -2.96 1.89 -0.52
N ILE A 143 -2.73 1.54 -1.78
CA ILE A 143 -3.06 2.40 -2.92
C ILE A 143 -4.56 2.69 -2.94
N LEU A 144 -5.40 1.66 -2.79
CA LEU A 144 -6.85 1.83 -2.73
C LEU A 144 -7.27 2.82 -1.63
N PHE A 145 -6.71 2.70 -0.41
CA PHE A 145 -6.97 3.64 0.68
C PHE A 145 -6.54 5.08 0.38
N LEU A 146 -5.51 5.28 -0.45
CA LEU A 146 -5.02 6.61 -0.83
C LEU A 146 -5.72 7.21 -2.05
N ALA A 147 -6.05 6.38 -3.04
CA ALA A 147 -6.64 6.79 -4.31
C ALA A 147 -8.14 7.01 -4.21
N PHE A 148 -8.82 6.39 -3.23
CA PHE A 148 -10.26 6.50 -3.11
C PHE A 148 -10.72 7.91 -2.69
N ARG A 149 -11.01 8.73 -3.69
CA ARG A 149 -11.76 9.98 -3.58
C ARG A 149 -13.11 9.92 -4.31
N MET A 150 -13.27 9.00 -5.27
CA MET A 150 -14.47 8.83 -6.10
C MET A 150 -14.89 10.12 -6.84
N GLU A 151 -13.92 10.89 -7.32
CA GLU A 151 -14.18 12.17 -8.00
C GLU A 151 -14.05 12.02 -9.52
N THR A 152 -13.21 11.10 -10.00
CA THR A 152 -12.87 10.97 -11.43
C THR A 152 -13.06 9.56 -11.97
N LEU A 153 -13.25 9.42 -13.30
CA LEU A 153 -13.27 8.12 -13.98
C LEU A 153 -11.95 7.34 -13.80
N GLY A 154 -10.83 8.05 -13.63
CA GLY A 154 -9.53 7.44 -13.34
C GLY A 154 -9.52 6.69 -12.00
N ASP A 155 -10.24 7.20 -11.00
CA ASP A 155 -10.33 6.56 -9.67
C ASP A 155 -11.05 5.21 -9.76
N ILE A 156 -12.03 5.07 -10.65
CA ILE A 156 -12.75 3.80 -10.89
C ILE A 156 -11.81 2.77 -11.53
N PHE A 157 -10.99 3.18 -12.49
CA PHE A 157 -10.00 2.28 -13.08
C PHE A 157 -8.98 1.80 -12.04
N ILE A 158 -8.42 2.74 -11.24
CA ILE A 158 -7.48 2.41 -10.16
C ILE A 158 -8.12 1.48 -9.13
N LEU A 159 -9.38 1.72 -8.77
CA LEU A 159 -10.17 0.86 -7.88
C LEU A 159 -10.22 -0.59 -8.38
N ILE A 160 -10.60 -0.79 -9.64
CA ILE A 160 -10.70 -2.13 -10.25
C ILE A 160 -9.33 -2.81 -10.24
N VAL A 161 -8.28 -2.10 -10.67
CA VAL A 161 -6.92 -2.64 -10.71
C VAL A 161 -6.44 -3.03 -9.30
N CYS A 162 -6.69 -2.19 -8.29
CA CYS A 162 -6.27 -2.49 -6.91
C CYS A 162 -7.06 -3.64 -6.28
N ILE A 163 -8.37 -3.74 -6.55
CA ILE A 163 -9.19 -4.86 -6.08
C ILE A 163 -8.69 -6.16 -6.72
N LEU A 164 -8.59 -6.21 -8.04
CA LEU A 164 -8.13 -7.42 -8.74
C LEU A 164 -6.69 -7.77 -8.33
N GLY A 165 -5.81 -6.78 -8.27
CA GLY A 165 -4.43 -6.95 -7.83
C GLY A 165 -4.34 -7.54 -6.42
N SER A 166 -5.14 -7.04 -5.47
CA SER A 166 -5.13 -7.55 -4.10
C SER A 166 -5.73 -8.97 -4.00
N VAL A 167 -6.89 -9.21 -4.65
CA VAL A 167 -7.56 -10.53 -4.67
C VAL A 167 -6.63 -11.61 -5.22
N PHE A 168 -6.01 -11.35 -6.37
CA PHE A 168 -5.10 -12.30 -7.02
C PHE A 168 -3.71 -12.34 -6.40
N SER A 169 -3.37 -11.46 -5.46
CA SER A 169 -2.14 -11.54 -4.68
C SER A 169 -2.31 -12.44 -3.46
N HIS A 170 -3.31 -12.15 -2.62
CA HIS A 170 -3.60 -12.94 -1.42
C HIS A 170 -5.03 -12.69 -0.92
N PHE A 171 -5.87 -13.73 -0.93
CA PHE A 171 -7.31 -13.64 -0.64
C PHE A 171 -7.64 -13.18 0.79
N THR A 172 -6.99 -13.75 1.82
CA THR A 172 -7.29 -13.40 3.23
C THR A 172 -6.97 -11.93 3.53
N ILE A 173 -5.79 -11.46 3.15
CA ILE A 173 -5.38 -10.05 3.30
C ILE A 173 -6.31 -9.13 2.53
N PHE A 174 -6.68 -9.50 1.30
CA PHE A 174 -7.70 -8.78 0.54
C PHE A 174 -9.00 -8.65 1.34
N LEU A 175 -9.55 -9.76 1.85
CA LEU A 175 -10.83 -9.76 2.56
C LEU A 175 -10.79 -8.86 3.80
N VAL A 176 -9.74 -8.99 4.61
CA VAL A 176 -9.56 -8.16 5.82
C VAL A 176 -9.42 -6.69 5.44
N GLY A 177 -8.52 -6.36 4.50
CA GLY A 177 -8.26 -4.99 4.08
C GLY A 177 -9.47 -4.33 3.42
N PHE A 178 -10.17 -5.07 2.56
CA PHE A 178 -11.39 -4.60 1.90
C PHE A 178 -12.53 -4.38 2.90
N THR A 179 -12.67 -5.24 3.91
CA THR A 179 -13.64 -5.02 4.99
C THR A 179 -13.37 -3.72 5.73
N ILE A 180 -12.11 -3.48 6.12
CA ILE A 180 -11.69 -2.21 6.77
C ILE A 180 -11.98 -1.02 5.84
N PHE A 181 -11.69 -1.16 4.55
CA PHE A 181 -11.95 -0.14 3.54
C PHE A 181 -13.44 0.21 3.44
N VAL A 182 -14.32 -0.79 3.32
CA VAL A 182 -15.77 -0.58 3.25
C VAL A 182 -16.31 0.07 4.52
N VAL A 183 -15.86 -0.37 5.71
CA VAL A 183 -16.25 0.25 6.98
C VAL A 183 -15.79 1.72 7.05
N LYS A 184 -14.56 2.01 6.63
CA LYS A 184 -14.03 3.38 6.59
C LYS A 184 -14.79 4.26 5.59
N ALA A 185 -15.03 3.77 4.38
CA ALA A 185 -15.78 4.50 3.36
C ALA A 185 -17.23 4.76 3.81
N GLY A 186 -17.89 3.77 4.41
CA GLY A 186 -19.25 3.89 4.94
C GLY A 186 -19.35 4.90 6.08
N THR A 187 -18.40 4.88 7.03
CA THR A 187 -18.38 5.84 8.15
C THR A 187 -18.11 7.27 7.71
N LEU A 188 -17.22 7.48 6.72
CA LEU A 188 -16.98 8.81 6.13
C LEU A 188 -18.22 9.34 5.39
N GLY A 189 -18.89 8.50 4.60
CA GLY A 189 -20.14 8.87 3.92
C GLY A 189 -21.26 9.27 4.89
N ILE A 190 -21.38 8.60 6.03
CA ILE A 190 -22.33 8.97 7.09
C ILE A 190 -21.96 10.34 7.71
N ARG A 191 -20.67 10.59 7.92
CA ARG A 191 -20.17 11.86 8.51
C ARG A 191 -20.44 13.05 7.60
N GLU A 192 -20.24 12.91 6.29
CA GLU A 192 -20.53 13.98 5.32
C GLU A 192 -22.02 14.28 5.23
N ARG A 193 -22.89 13.25 5.22
CA ARG A 193 -24.35 13.44 5.26
C ARG A 193 -24.80 14.18 6.53
N LYS A 194 -24.24 13.83 7.70
CA LYS A 194 -24.50 14.55 8.97
C LYS A 194 -24.04 16.01 8.91
N LYS A 195 -22.89 16.28 8.27
CA LYS A 195 -22.38 17.64 8.09
C LYS A 195 -23.31 18.48 7.20
N HIS A 196 -23.78 17.92 6.08
CA HIS A 196 -24.77 18.60 5.23
C HIS A 196 -26.10 18.82 5.94
N GLN A 197 -26.64 17.84 6.67
CA GLN A 197 -27.86 18.02 7.47
C GLN A 197 -27.73 19.13 8.52
N SER A 198 -26.56 19.28 9.16
CA SER A 198 -26.33 20.34 10.15
C SER A 198 -26.26 21.76 9.55
N VAL A 199 -25.91 21.89 8.26
CA VAL A 199 -25.90 23.17 7.55
C VAL A 199 -27.33 23.59 7.19
N PHE A 200 -28.14 22.65 6.67
CA PHE A 200 -29.56 22.90 6.38
C PHE A 200 -30.37 23.26 7.63
N LEU A 201 -30.13 22.58 8.76
CA LEU A 201 -30.77 22.92 10.04
C LEU A 201 -30.38 24.31 10.55
N LYS A 202 -29.17 24.78 10.24
CA LYS A 202 -28.73 26.14 10.61
C LYS A 202 -29.39 27.21 9.75
N GLU A 203 -29.55 26.96 8.45
CA GLU A 203 -30.23 27.89 7.54
C GLU A 203 -31.72 28.02 7.87
N GLU A 204 -32.42 26.93 8.20
CA GLU A 204 -33.82 27.00 8.65
C GLU A 204 -33.98 27.79 9.95
N ILE A 205 -33.10 27.58 10.94
CA ILE A 205 -33.13 28.35 12.20
C ILE A 205 -32.84 29.83 11.95
N PHE A 206 -31.87 30.14 11.08
CA PHE A 206 -31.51 31.52 10.75
C PHE A 206 -32.63 32.24 9.99
N LEU A 207 -33.26 31.57 9.00
CA LEU A 207 -34.42 32.08 8.27
C LEU A 207 -35.62 32.33 9.20
N ASN A 208 -35.88 31.41 10.14
CA ASN A 208 -37.00 31.53 11.07
C ASN A 208 -36.78 32.66 12.10
N TRP A 209 -35.54 32.93 12.51
CA TRP A 209 -35.20 34.08 13.35
C TRP A 209 -35.29 35.42 12.61
N SER A 210 -34.91 35.48 11.34
CA SER A 210 -35.06 36.70 10.53
C SER A 210 -36.52 37.04 10.21
N CYS A 211 -37.42 36.04 10.11
CA CYS A 211 -38.86 36.28 9.95
C CYS A 211 -39.57 36.75 11.23
N TRP A 212 -38.98 36.53 12.41
CA TRP A 212 -39.53 36.99 13.70
C TRP A 212 -38.98 38.36 14.15
N CYS A 213 -38.02 38.94 13.41
CA CYS A 213 -37.46 40.27 13.67
C CYS A 213 -37.93 41.36 12.68
N MET A 214 -38.95 41.07 11.88
CA MET A 214 -39.68 42.04 11.03
C MET A 214 -41.11 42.19 11.53
#